data_AF-A0AAD9J2G7-F1
#
_entry.id   AF-A0AAD9J2G7-F1
#
_cell.length_a   1.000
_cell.length_b   1.000
_cell.length_c   1.000
_cell.angle_alpha   90.00
_cell.angle_beta   90.00
_cell.angle_gamma   90.00
#
_symmetry.space_group_name_H-M   'P 1'
#
loop_
_entity.id
_entity.type
_entity.pdbx_description
1 polymer ?
#
loop_
_entity_poly.entity_id
_entity_poly.type
_entity_poly.pdbx_seq_one_letter_code
_entity_poly.pdbx_strand_id
1 'polypeptide(L)'
;MMLLPRCKRPVSVVTLAALLILATALHMFLGGPVSKCHSTNEHLLNAIAALRRAARNTIGTPAHVDVAFTLDQIMAIVGEVPTMALKPSISKHKHTLDVCPEKYLGTVYNYPYHETNRPMQNCTNMRPFRAVLSILLNGFDYDSDDKITQLINEIAYSYPSLTVHVALPRKVQVSSKMKLDVQQHVLAKTTPAGDTWNYLTKVAKTDYIIVGRRLERFSVYARLERMVRLLSEHDDIDIVGGAVRTPDGHWHMGCYQSAMRNYTLTYTNS
;
A
#
# COMPACT_ATOMS: atom_id res chain seq x y z
N MET A 1 -4.09 -6.19 10.77
CA MET A 1 -3.69 -4.88 10.23
C MET A 1 -3.35 -5.03 8.75
N MET A 2 -3.82 -4.14 7.88
CA MET A 2 -3.58 -4.21 6.44
C MET A 2 -3.17 -2.84 5.91
N LEU A 3 -2.14 -2.77 5.07
CA LEU A 3 -1.67 -1.55 4.41
C LEU A 3 -2.09 -1.58 2.94
N LEU A 4 -2.61 -0.46 2.45
CA LEU A 4 -3.09 -0.27 1.08
C LEU A 4 -2.49 1.01 0.49
N PRO A 5 -2.13 1.02 -0.81
CA PRO A 5 -1.90 2.25 -1.54
C PRO A 5 -3.23 2.98 -1.74
N ARG A 6 -3.21 4.31 -1.69
CA ARG A 6 -4.39 5.13 -1.96
C ARG A 6 -4.57 5.28 -3.47
N CYS A 7 -5.76 5.01 -3.97
CA CYS A 7 -6.13 5.33 -5.35
C CYS A 7 -6.01 6.83 -5.58
N LYS A 8 -5.08 7.26 -6.45
CA LYS A 8 -5.00 8.66 -6.87
C LYS A 8 -6.17 8.93 -7.83
N ARG A 9 -6.71 10.16 -7.76
CA ARG A 9 -7.87 10.66 -8.54
C ARG A 9 -7.88 10.14 -9.99
N PRO A 10 -9.06 9.97 -10.59
CA PRO A 10 -9.20 9.41 -11.92
C PRO A 10 -8.31 10.16 -12.91
N VAL A 11 -7.52 9.39 -13.65
CA VAL A 11 -6.80 9.86 -14.83
C VAL A 11 -7.85 10.48 -15.76
N SER A 12 -7.66 11.74 -16.15
CA SER A 12 -8.55 12.42 -17.09
C SER A 12 -8.72 11.58 -18.35
N VAL A 13 -9.94 11.52 -18.90
CA VAL A 13 -10.29 10.84 -20.16
C VAL A 13 -9.33 11.22 -21.30
N VAL A 14 -8.77 12.43 -21.26
CA VAL A 14 -7.77 12.94 -22.20
C VAL A 14 -6.45 12.15 -22.14
N THR A 15 -6.02 11.74 -20.95
CA THR A 15 -4.80 10.93 -20.75
C THR A 15 -5.01 9.48 -21.16
N LEU A 16 -6.24 8.95 -21.03
CA LEU A 16 -6.59 7.61 -21.49
C LEU A 16 -6.62 7.53 -23.02
N ALA A 17 -7.18 8.56 -23.67
CA ALA A 17 -7.17 8.69 -25.13
C ALA A 17 -5.74 8.80 -25.70
N ALA A 18 -4.85 9.53 -25.01
CA ALA A 18 -3.44 9.63 -25.42
C ALA A 18 -2.70 8.27 -25.36
N LEU A 19 -3.00 7.43 -24.36
CA LEU A 19 -2.44 6.09 -24.23
C LEU A 19 -2.98 5.13 -25.31
N LEU A 20 -4.26 5.24 -25.68
CA LEU A 20 -4.85 4.46 -26.78
C LEU A 20 -4.23 4.82 -28.14
N ILE A 21 -3.96 6.11 -28.37
CA ILE A 21 -3.31 6.60 -29.60
C ILE A 21 -1.86 6.09 -29.68
N LEU A 22 -1.14 6.02 -28.55
CA LEU A 22 0.20 5.45 -28.50
C LEU A 22 0.22 3.93 -28.73
N ALA A 23 -0.76 3.19 -28.20
CA ALA A 23 -0.87 1.74 -28.41
C ALA A 23 -1.19 1.38 -29.87
N THR A 24 -2.07 2.15 -30.52
CA THR A 24 -2.41 1.98 -31.94
C THR A 24 -1.26 2.38 -32.87
N ALA A 25 -0.49 3.41 -32.51
CA ALA A 25 0.73 3.77 -33.24
C ALA A 25 1.82 2.67 -33.13
N LEU A 26 1.93 2.00 -31.98
CA LEU A 26 2.84 0.87 -31.81
C LEU A 26 2.45 -0.33 -32.69
N HIS A 27 1.16 -0.52 -32.94
CA HIS A 27 0.64 -1.57 -33.80
C HIS A 27 0.99 -1.36 -35.29
N MET A 28 1.14 -0.11 -35.73
CA MET A 28 1.54 0.21 -37.12
C MET A 28 3.06 0.06 -37.36
N PHE A 29 3.89 0.12 -36.31
CA PHE A 29 5.36 0.13 -36.45
C PHE A 29 6.05 -1.24 -36.36
N LEU A 30 5.34 -2.31 -35.97
CA LEU A 30 5.93 -3.65 -35.75
C LEU A 30 5.95 -4.57 -36.99
N GLY A 31 5.83 -4.01 -38.20
CA GLY A 31 5.92 -4.76 -39.47
C GLY A 31 7.34 -4.96 -40.03
N GLY A 32 8.40 -4.86 -39.20
CA GLY A 32 9.80 -4.99 -39.65
C GLY A 32 10.57 -6.08 -38.87
N PRO A 33 11.57 -6.73 -39.48
CA PRO A 33 12.27 -7.87 -38.89
C PRO A 33 13.04 -7.45 -37.64
N VAL A 34 12.68 -8.05 -36.50
CA VAL A 34 13.24 -7.79 -35.17
C VAL A 34 14.67 -8.31 -35.10
N SER A 35 15.65 -7.43 -35.28
CA SER A 35 17.02 -7.67 -34.86
C SER A 35 17.49 -6.54 -33.95
N LYS A 36 17.94 -6.91 -32.75
CA LYS A 36 18.45 -6.10 -31.61
C LYS A 36 17.40 -5.46 -30.69
N CYS A 37 16.93 -6.24 -29.71
CA CYS A 37 16.13 -5.77 -28.57
C CYS A 37 16.86 -6.05 -27.25
N HIS A 38 17.70 -5.12 -26.78
CA HIS A 38 18.14 -5.07 -25.37
C HIS A 38 17.64 -3.81 -24.66
N SER A 39 17.26 -2.75 -25.41
CA SER A 39 16.75 -1.47 -24.89
C SER A 39 15.22 -1.37 -24.89
N THR A 40 14.52 -2.18 -25.70
CA THR A 40 13.05 -2.17 -25.84
C THR A 40 12.31 -2.78 -24.65
N ASN A 41 12.97 -3.63 -23.85
CA ASN A 41 12.36 -4.25 -22.68
C ASN A 41 12.08 -3.26 -21.54
N GLU A 42 12.93 -2.27 -21.30
CA GLU A 42 12.73 -1.33 -20.19
C GLU A 42 11.54 -0.39 -20.45
N HIS A 43 11.40 0.09 -21.70
CA HIS A 43 10.24 0.90 -22.09
C HIS A 43 8.94 0.12 -22.04
N LEU A 44 8.96 -1.15 -22.48
CA LEU A 44 7.79 -2.03 -22.43
C LEU A 44 7.40 -2.36 -20.99
N LEU A 45 8.36 -2.69 -20.12
CA LEU A 45 8.11 -2.93 -18.69
C LEU A 45 7.58 -1.68 -17.98
N ASN A 46 8.13 -0.50 -18.29
CA ASN A 46 7.65 0.78 -17.76
C ASN A 46 6.22 1.10 -18.24
N ALA A 47 5.90 0.78 -19.49
CA ALA A 47 4.55 0.95 -20.05
C ALA A 47 3.55 -0.01 -19.37
N ILE A 48 3.91 -1.28 -19.16
CA ILE A 48 3.10 -2.26 -18.43
C ILE A 48 2.87 -1.81 -16.98
N ALA A 49 3.92 -1.35 -16.30
CA ALA A 49 3.82 -0.82 -14.93
C ALA A 49 2.91 0.42 -14.88
N ALA A 50 3.00 1.32 -15.87
CA ALA A 50 2.13 2.49 -15.98
C ALA A 50 0.66 2.10 -16.24
N LEU A 51 0.40 1.11 -17.10
CA LEU A 51 -0.95 0.60 -17.37
C LEU A 51 -1.55 -0.10 -16.14
N ARG A 52 -0.76 -0.90 -15.42
CA ARG A 52 -1.17 -1.48 -14.13
C ARG A 52 -1.53 -0.40 -13.12
N ARG A 53 -0.72 0.66 -13.01
CA ARG A 53 -1.03 1.84 -12.17
C ARG A 53 -2.32 2.53 -12.60
N ALA A 54 -2.56 2.68 -13.91
CA ALA A 54 -3.79 3.27 -14.43
C ALA A 54 -5.03 2.42 -14.10
N ALA A 55 -4.97 1.10 -14.31
CA ALA A 55 -6.04 0.17 -13.94
C ALA A 55 -6.39 0.28 -12.45
N ARG A 56 -5.38 0.30 -11.57
CA ARG A 56 -5.57 0.48 -10.13
C ARG A 56 -6.27 1.79 -9.76
N ASN A 57 -5.87 2.91 -10.39
CA ASN A 57 -6.49 4.20 -10.14
C ASN A 57 -7.95 4.30 -10.64
N THR A 58 -8.38 3.37 -11.49
CA THR A 58 -9.76 3.30 -11.98
C THR A 58 -10.67 2.37 -11.17
N ILE A 59 -10.15 1.61 -10.19
CA ILE A 59 -10.95 0.71 -9.33
C ILE A 59 -12.09 1.51 -8.67
N GLY A 60 -13.32 0.98 -8.79
CA GLY A 60 -14.53 1.63 -8.26
C GLY A 60 -15.13 2.71 -9.17
N THR A 61 -14.59 2.91 -10.37
CA THR A 61 -15.18 3.76 -11.42
C THR A 61 -15.72 2.91 -12.58
N PRO A 62 -16.69 3.40 -13.37
CA PRO A 62 -17.16 2.71 -14.57
C PRO A 62 -16.03 2.39 -15.57
N ALA A 63 -15.00 3.23 -15.62
CA ALA A 63 -13.84 3.07 -16.50
C ALA A 63 -12.91 1.90 -16.11
N HIS A 64 -13.11 1.30 -14.93
CA HIS A 64 -12.30 0.16 -14.48
C HIS A 64 -12.36 -1.02 -15.45
N VAL A 65 -13.56 -1.33 -15.96
CA VAL A 65 -13.79 -2.51 -16.81
C VAL A 65 -13.03 -2.36 -18.12
N ASP A 66 -13.12 -1.19 -18.75
CA ASP A 66 -12.46 -0.92 -20.03
C ASP A 66 -10.93 -0.91 -19.89
N VAL A 67 -10.40 -0.30 -18.82
CA VAL A 67 -8.95 -0.24 -18.58
C VAL A 67 -8.40 -1.62 -18.21
N ALA A 68 -9.11 -2.39 -17.38
CA ALA A 68 -8.71 -3.75 -17.03
C ALA A 68 -8.74 -4.69 -18.23
N PHE A 69 -9.77 -4.59 -19.08
CA PHE A 69 -9.88 -5.36 -20.32
C PHE A 69 -8.77 -5.02 -21.31
N THR A 70 -8.46 -3.73 -21.50
CA THR A 70 -7.36 -3.28 -22.36
C THR A 70 -6.02 -3.81 -21.84
N LEU A 71 -5.79 -3.76 -20.52
CA LEU A 71 -4.59 -4.31 -19.91
C LEU A 71 -4.47 -5.82 -20.16
N ASP A 72 -5.56 -6.57 -20.03
CA ASP A 72 -5.59 -8.01 -20.29
C ASP A 72 -5.27 -8.34 -21.75
N GLN A 73 -5.85 -7.60 -22.71
CA GLN A 73 -5.52 -7.75 -24.14
C GLN A 73 -4.05 -7.44 -24.43
N ILE A 74 -3.49 -6.38 -23.84
CA ILE A 74 -2.08 -6.04 -24.01
C ILE A 74 -1.18 -7.13 -23.42
N MET A 75 -1.51 -7.65 -22.24
CA MET A 75 -0.75 -8.75 -21.61
C MET A 75 -0.83 -10.04 -22.42
N ALA A 76 -1.98 -10.31 -23.07
CA ALA A 76 -2.13 -11.46 -23.96
C ALA A 76 -1.28 -11.34 -25.24
N ILE A 77 -1.10 -10.13 -25.78
CA ILE A 77 -0.27 -9.87 -26.97
C ILE A 77 1.22 -9.94 -26.65
N VAL A 78 1.63 -9.41 -25.50
CA VAL A 78 3.05 -9.34 -25.09
C VAL A 78 3.53 -10.70 -24.52
N GLY A 79 2.61 -11.62 -24.23
CA GLY A 79 2.87 -12.87 -23.52
C GLY A 79 3.07 -12.63 -22.02
N GLU A 80 2.97 -13.71 -21.21
CA GLU A 80 3.45 -13.66 -19.83
C GLU A 80 4.97 -13.43 -19.86
N VAL A 81 5.40 -12.17 -19.88
CA VAL A 81 6.80 -11.83 -19.65
C VAL A 81 7.14 -12.41 -18.28
N PRO A 82 8.09 -13.36 -18.19
CA PRO A 82 8.51 -13.87 -16.91
C PRO A 82 8.90 -12.67 -16.06
N THR A 83 8.39 -12.60 -14.83
CA THR A 83 8.91 -11.72 -13.80
C THR A 83 10.34 -12.17 -13.43
N MET A 84 11.25 -12.18 -14.41
CA MET A 84 12.67 -12.19 -14.13
C MET A 84 12.92 -10.89 -13.37
N ALA A 85 13.24 -11.08 -12.09
CA ALA A 85 13.53 -10.07 -11.10
C ALA A 85 13.97 -8.76 -11.78
N LEU A 86 13.07 -7.77 -11.74
CA LEU A 86 13.43 -6.39 -11.98
C LEU A 86 14.58 -6.10 -11.03
N LYS A 87 15.81 -6.20 -11.54
CA LYS A 87 16.95 -5.54 -10.92
C LYS A 87 16.53 -4.08 -10.94
N PRO A 88 16.37 -3.41 -9.78
CA PRO A 88 15.87 -2.06 -9.77
C PRO A 88 16.81 -1.24 -10.65
N SER A 89 16.30 -0.84 -11.82
CA SER A 89 16.90 0.21 -12.64
C SER A 89 16.84 1.43 -11.73
N ILE A 90 17.97 1.73 -11.09
CA ILE A 90 18.17 2.99 -10.39
C ILE A 90 18.23 4.04 -11.49
N SER A 91 17.05 4.40 -11.99
CA SER A 91 16.82 5.60 -12.77
C SER A 91 17.44 6.75 -11.98
N LYS A 92 18.48 7.36 -12.55
CA LYS A 92 19.20 8.53 -12.01
C LYS A 92 18.35 9.81 -12.06
N HIS A 93 17.06 9.72 -11.81
CA HIS A 93 16.28 10.85 -11.33
C HIS A 93 16.34 10.85 -9.81
N LYS A 94 16.47 12.04 -9.21
CA LYS A 94 16.51 12.26 -7.76
C LYS A 94 15.13 11.93 -7.18
N HIS A 95 14.73 10.66 -7.23
CA HIS A 95 13.47 10.16 -6.73
C HIS A 95 13.49 10.29 -5.21
N THR A 96 12.53 11.02 -4.68
CA THR A 96 12.27 11.05 -3.24
C THR A 96 11.79 9.67 -2.82
N LEU A 97 12.43 9.09 -1.82
CA LEU A 97 12.04 7.79 -1.27
C LEU A 97 10.85 7.96 -0.32
N ASP A 98 9.89 7.03 -0.39
CA ASP A 98 8.80 6.99 0.58
C ASP A 98 9.29 6.50 1.95
N VAL A 99 10.21 5.53 1.95
CA VAL A 99 10.90 5.01 3.13
C VAL A 99 12.32 4.59 2.79
N CYS A 100 13.20 4.60 3.79
CA CYS A 100 14.55 4.09 3.64
C CYS A 100 14.58 2.56 3.64
N PRO A 101 15.42 1.92 2.79
CA PRO A 101 15.57 0.48 2.82
C PRO A 101 16.25 0.03 4.11
N GLU A 102 15.92 -1.17 4.56
CA GLU A 102 16.60 -1.80 5.69
C GLU A 102 17.88 -2.49 5.22
N LYS A 103 18.88 -2.60 6.10
CA LYS A 103 20.10 -3.38 5.85
C LYS A 103 20.05 -4.66 6.68
N TYR A 104 20.05 -5.83 6.05
CA TYR A 104 20.15 -7.08 6.81
C TYR A 104 21.59 -7.28 7.31
N LEU A 105 21.75 -7.40 8.63
CA LEU A 105 23.05 -7.56 9.29
C LEU A 105 23.42 -9.03 9.55
N GLY A 106 22.63 -9.98 9.05
CA GLY A 106 22.86 -11.42 9.20
C GLY A 106 22.05 -12.07 10.32
N THR A 107 22.20 -13.40 10.42
CA THR A 107 21.44 -14.26 11.34
C THR A 107 21.99 -14.26 12.76
N VAL A 108 23.24 -13.84 12.97
CA VAL A 108 23.88 -13.86 14.29
C VAL A 108 23.74 -12.52 15.02
N TYR A 109 23.46 -11.46 14.27
CA TYR A 109 23.34 -10.12 14.83
C TYR A 109 22.11 -10.01 15.75
N ASN A 110 22.33 -9.50 16.96
CA ASN A 110 21.33 -9.34 18.02
C ASN A 110 20.65 -10.66 18.46
N TYR A 111 21.34 -11.80 18.34
CA TYR A 111 20.84 -13.08 18.88
C TYR A 111 20.64 -13.01 20.41
N PRO A 112 19.59 -13.62 20.98
CA PRO A 112 18.54 -14.44 20.34
C PRO A 112 17.33 -13.66 19.82
N TYR A 113 17.22 -12.37 20.13
CA TYR A 113 15.97 -11.61 19.93
C TYR A 113 15.85 -11.02 18.51
N HIS A 114 16.96 -10.79 17.82
CA HIS A 114 17.04 -10.33 16.43
C HIS A 114 16.32 -9.02 16.10
N GLU A 115 15.86 -8.27 17.10
CA GLU A 115 15.05 -7.05 16.94
C GLU A 115 15.74 -5.99 16.06
N THR A 116 17.06 -5.83 16.22
CA THR A 116 17.85 -4.79 15.55
C THR A 116 18.68 -5.31 14.37
N ASN A 117 18.46 -6.54 13.90
CA ASN A 117 19.26 -7.13 12.82
C ASN A 117 18.95 -6.58 11.42
N ARG A 118 17.96 -5.69 11.32
CA ARG A 118 17.54 -5.02 10.10
C ARG A 118 17.29 -3.53 10.36
N PRO A 119 18.34 -2.76 10.73
CA PRO A 119 18.20 -1.33 10.91
C PRO A 119 17.88 -0.66 9.57
N MET A 120 17.14 0.44 9.65
CA MET A 120 16.87 1.30 8.50
C MET A 120 18.15 2.03 8.10
N GLN A 121 18.41 2.13 6.80
CA GLN A 121 19.54 2.89 6.28
C GLN A 121 19.31 4.39 6.42
N ASN A 122 20.40 5.16 6.50
CA ASN A 122 20.32 6.62 6.51
C ASN A 122 20.19 7.13 5.07
N CYS A 123 19.03 7.65 4.68
CA CYS A 123 18.82 8.33 3.41
C CYS A 123 18.53 9.81 3.61
N THR A 124 19.08 10.65 2.72
CA THR A 124 18.90 12.11 2.76
C THR A 124 17.71 12.60 1.93
N ASN A 125 17.14 11.74 1.09
CA ASN A 125 16.08 12.04 0.13
C ASN A 125 14.73 11.40 0.50
N MET A 126 14.51 11.09 1.78
CA MET A 126 13.25 10.49 2.25
C MET A 126 12.19 11.55 2.53
N ARG A 127 10.95 11.30 2.11
CA ARG A 127 9.81 12.14 2.47
C ARG A 127 9.51 12.00 3.98
N PRO A 128 8.97 13.04 4.64
CA PRO A 128 8.50 12.90 6.02
C PRO A 128 7.44 11.79 6.10
N PHE A 129 7.60 10.83 7.02
CA PHE A 129 6.75 9.65 7.08
C PHE A 129 5.25 9.99 7.28
N ARG A 130 4.97 11.10 7.97
CA ARG A 130 3.63 11.70 8.12
C ARG A 130 2.92 12.04 6.80
N ALA A 131 3.67 12.31 5.73
CA ALA A 131 3.13 12.63 4.41
C ALA A 131 2.90 11.36 3.56
N VAL A 132 3.51 10.25 3.96
CA VAL A 132 3.50 8.98 3.24
C VAL A 132 2.38 8.09 3.76
N LEU A 133 2.13 8.09 5.07
CA LEU A 133 1.26 7.11 5.72
C LEU A 133 0.26 7.73 6.71
N SER A 134 -0.96 7.22 6.72
CA SER A 134 -1.98 7.49 7.74
C SER A 134 -2.58 6.18 8.27
N ILE A 135 -3.08 6.20 9.50
CA ILE A 135 -3.73 5.04 10.12
C ILE A 135 -5.23 5.32 10.24
N LEU A 136 -6.06 4.35 9.85
CA LEU A 136 -7.50 4.40 9.89
C LEU A 136 -8.02 3.40 10.94
N LEU A 137 -8.84 3.90 11.87
CA LEU A 137 -9.46 3.12 12.93
C LEU A 137 -10.98 3.31 12.90
N ASN A 138 -11.71 2.21 12.94
CA ASN A 138 -13.15 2.24 13.15
C ASN A 138 -13.44 2.03 14.64
N GLY A 139 -13.72 3.11 15.36
CA GLY A 139 -14.05 3.08 16.78
C GLY A 139 -15.35 2.35 17.12
N PHE A 140 -16.25 2.12 16.14
CA PHE A 140 -17.45 1.30 16.33
C PHE A 140 -17.12 -0.20 16.52
N ASP A 141 -15.92 -0.63 16.16
CA ASP A 141 -15.47 -2.03 16.30
C ASP A 141 -15.02 -2.37 17.74
N TYR A 142 -15.11 -1.42 18.68
CA TYR A 142 -14.56 -1.53 20.04
C TYR A 142 -15.67 -1.47 21.10
N ASP A 143 -15.56 -2.34 22.10
CA ASP A 143 -16.57 -2.44 23.17
C ASP A 143 -16.55 -1.25 24.15
N SER A 144 -15.46 -0.47 24.19
CA SER A 144 -15.32 0.68 25.09
C SER A 144 -14.42 1.78 24.54
N ASP A 145 -14.68 3.01 24.99
CA ASP A 145 -13.87 4.19 24.69
C ASP A 145 -12.43 4.04 25.23
N ASP A 146 -12.24 3.29 26.32
CA ASP A 146 -10.93 3.04 26.91
C ASP A 146 -10.04 2.18 26.01
N LYS A 147 -10.60 1.14 25.37
CA LYS A 147 -9.85 0.27 24.46
C LYS A 147 -9.33 1.05 23.24
N ILE A 148 -10.20 1.86 22.62
CA ILE A 148 -9.78 2.68 21.48
C ILE A 148 -8.80 3.78 21.89
N THR A 149 -8.98 4.38 23.06
CA THR A 149 -8.06 5.39 23.61
C THR A 149 -6.69 4.79 23.89
N GLN A 150 -6.63 3.59 24.48
CA GLN A 150 -5.39 2.86 24.70
C GLN A 150 -4.68 2.61 23.36
N LEU A 151 -5.39 2.10 22.36
CA LEU A 151 -4.81 1.83 21.05
C LEU A 151 -4.24 3.10 20.39
N ILE A 152 -4.98 4.21 20.43
CA ILE A 152 -4.53 5.50 19.89
C ILE A 152 -3.23 5.93 20.59
N ASN A 153 -3.15 5.80 21.91
CA ASN A 153 -1.96 6.13 22.68
C ASN A 153 -0.77 5.22 22.32
N GLU A 154 -0.99 3.92 22.12
CA GLU A 154 0.04 2.96 21.71
C GLU A 154 0.59 3.25 20.31
N ILE A 155 -0.29 3.63 19.38
CA ILE A 155 0.10 4.09 18.03
C ILE A 155 0.95 5.34 18.14
N ALA A 156 0.53 6.32 18.92
CA ALA A 156 1.24 7.58 19.04
C ALA A 156 2.57 7.46 19.78
N TYR A 157 2.66 6.54 20.73
CA TYR A 157 3.93 6.18 21.34
C TYR A 157 4.90 5.59 20.30
N SER A 158 4.40 4.69 19.45
CA SER A 158 5.23 3.97 18.47
C SER A 158 5.58 4.82 17.24
N TYR A 159 4.66 5.66 16.78
CA TYR A 159 4.76 6.50 15.58
C TYR A 159 4.17 7.90 15.83
N PRO A 160 4.82 8.75 16.64
CA PRO A 160 4.27 10.05 17.07
C PRO A 160 4.04 11.04 15.93
N SER A 161 4.70 10.85 14.77
CA SER A 161 4.54 11.75 13.62
C SER A 161 3.33 11.42 12.73
N LEU A 162 2.71 10.25 12.87
CA LEU A 162 1.66 9.81 11.96
C LEU A 162 0.29 10.38 12.33
N THR A 163 -0.51 10.66 11.30
CA THR A 163 -1.91 11.04 11.47
C THR A 163 -2.77 9.80 11.67
N VAL A 164 -3.56 9.78 12.75
CA VAL A 164 -4.55 8.72 13.03
C VAL A 164 -5.95 9.29 12.79
N HIS A 165 -6.66 8.74 11.81
CA HIS A 165 -8.07 9.02 11.58
C HIS A 165 -8.91 7.97 12.29
N VAL A 166 -9.75 8.39 13.22
CA VAL A 166 -10.63 7.48 13.96
C VAL A 166 -12.09 7.91 13.81
N ALA A 167 -12.96 6.99 13.41
CA ALA A 167 -14.41 7.21 13.37
C ALA A 167 -15.06 6.75 14.68
N LEU A 168 -15.88 7.59 15.32
CA LEU A 168 -16.46 7.32 16.64
C LEU A 168 -17.89 7.85 16.74
N PRO A 169 -18.73 7.33 17.65
CA PRO A 169 -20.06 7.90 17.93
C PRO A 169 -19.99 9.24 18.66
N ARG A 170 -18.86 9.55 19.30
CA ARG A 170 -18.60 10.77 20.07
C ARG A 170 -17.09 10.98 20.18
N LYS A 171 -16.66 12.19 20.52
CA LYS A 171 -15.24 12.43 20.80
C LYS A 171 -14.83 11.72 22.09
N VAL A 172 -13.64 11.12 22.08
CA VAL A 172 -12.99 10.51 23.25
C VAL A 172 -11.81 11.39 23.71
N GLN A 173 -11.50 11.31 24.99
CA GLN A 173 -10.35 12.02 25.55
C GLN A 173 -9.07 11.25 25.20
N VAL A 174 -8.20 11.87 24.42
CA VAL A 174 -6.89 11.31 24.06
C VAL A 174 -5.82 12.05 24.87
N SER A 175 -4.78 11.34 25.32
CA SER A 175 -3.74 11.91 26.19
C SER A 175 -3.07 13.11 25.54
N SER A 176 -3.17 14.31 26.13
CA SER A 176 -2.54 15.53 25.62
C SER A 176 -1.02 15.56 25.76
N LYS A 177 -0.42 14.58 26.45
CA LYS A 177 1.01 14.54 26.78
C LYS A 177 1.90 14.18 25.59
N MET A 178 1.36 13.53 24.56
CA MET A 178 2.10 13.21 23.34
C MET A 178 1.72 14.19 22.23
N LYS A 179 2.67 14.53 21.34
CA LYS A 179 2.38 15.26 20.09
C LYS A 179 1.61 14.35 19.14
N LEU A 180 0.36 14.08 19.49
CA LEU A 180 -0.58 13.25 18.75
C LEU A 180 -1.25 14.07 17.64
N ASP A 181 -1.15 13.61 16.40
CA ASP A 181 -2.03 14.06 15.32
C ASP A 181 -3.19 13.07 15.17
N VAL A 182 -4.22 13.24 16.00
CA VAL A 182 -5.42 12.39 15.98
C VAL A 182 -6.61 13.20 15.47
N GLN A 183 -7.15 12.76 14.34
CA GLN A 183 -8.36 13.31 13.75
C GLN A 183 -9.55 12.44 14.10
N GLN A 184 -10.35 12.89 15.05
CA GLN A 184 -11.59 12.21 15.46
C GLN A 184 -12.76 12.66 14.59
N HIS A 185 -13.41 11.69 13.93
CA HIS A 185 -14.55 11.90 13.05
C HIS A 185 -15.80 11.35 13.71
N VAL A 186 -16.70 12.23 14.12
CA VAL A 186 -17.94 11.82 14.78
C VAL A 186 -18.97 11.43 13.73
N LEU A 187 -19.39 10.16 13.75
CA LEU A 187 -20.39 9.60 12.84
C LEU A 187 -21.58 9.06 13.65
N ALA A 188 -22.74 8.90 13.00
CA ALA A 188 -23.91 8.32 13.65
C ALA A 188 -23.67 6.84 13.96
N LYS A 189 -24.17 6.36 15.10
CA LYS A 189 -24.10 4.92 15.47
C LYS A 189 -24.79 4.00 14.44
N THR A 190 -25.72 4.54 13.68
CA THR A 190 -26.45 3.82 12.63
C THR A 190 -25.70 3.79 11.30
N THR A 191 -24.55 4.47 11.18
CA THR A 191 -23.75 4.45 9.95
C THR A 191 -23.19 3.05 9.71
N PRO A 192 -23.44 2.43 8.54
CA PRO A 192 -22.88 1.13 8.19
C PRO A 192 -21.36 1.12 8.26
N ALA A 193 -20.78 -0.03 8.61
CA ALA A 193 -19.33 -0.19 8.69
C ALA A 193 -18.64 0.13 7.36
N GLY A 194 -19.22 -0.27 6.22
CA GLY A 194 -18.69 0.04 4.89
C GLY A 194 -18.62 1.54 4.63
N ASP A 195 -19.67 2.28 4.96
CA ASP A 195 -19.72 3.74 4.80
C ASP A 195 -18.71 4.44 5.70
N THR A 196 -18.51 3.92 6.91
CA THR A 196 -17.47 4.40 7.83
C THR A 196 -16.08 4.25 7.22
N TRP A 197 -15.74 3.09 6.66
CA TRP A 197 -14.44 2.87 6.01
C TRP A 197 -14.27 3.71 4.74
N ASN A 198 -15.32 3.87 3.95
CA ASN A 198 -15.32 4.73 2.76
C ASN A 198 -15.05 6.19 3.14
N TYR A 199 -15.70 6.68 4.20
CA TYR A 199 -15.46 8.01 4.74
C TYR A 199 -14.01 8.17 5.21
N LEU A 200 -13.50 7.25 6.04
CA LEU A 200 -12.13 7.28 6.55
C LEU A 200 -11.08 7.30 5.44
N THR A 201 -11.28 6.48 4.40
CA THR A 201 -10.41 6.42 3.21
C THR A 201 -10.43 7.72 2.40
N LYS A 202 -11.59 8.40 2.36
CA LYS A 202 -11.73 9.69 1.67
C LYS A 202 -10.99 10.81 2.40
N VAL A 203 -11.03 10.85 3.74
CA VAL A 203 -10.41 11.92 4.53
C VAL A 203 -8.90 11.78 4.71
N ALA A 204 -8.36 10.56 4.73
CA ALA A 204 -6.92 10.35 4.75
C ALA A 204 -6.29 10.84 3.44
N LYS A 205 -5.25 11.67 3.54
CA LYS A 205 -4.65 12.34 2.37
C LYS A 205 -3.34 11.73 1.89
N THR A 206 -2.79 10.78 2.64
CA THR A 206 -1.48 10.17 2.38
C THR A 206 -1.51 9.17 1.23
N ASP A 207 -0.32 8.84 0.71
CA ASP A 207 -0.18 7.89 -0.41
C ASP A 207 -0.49 6.44 0.01
N TYR A 208 -0.28 6.11 1.29
CA TYR A 208 -0.59 4.82 1.87
C TYR A 208 -1.50 4.98 3.09
N ILE A 209 -2.35 3.98 3.33
CA ILE A 209 -3.25 3.91 4.47
C ILE A 209 -3.16 2.55 5.16
N ILE A 210 -3.10 2.56 6.49
CA ILE A 210 -3.29 1.35 7.30
C ILE A 210 -4.74 1.25 7.71
N VAL A 211 -5.34 0.12 7.40
CA VAL A 211 -6.66 -0.28 7.86
C VAL A 211 -6.50 -1.12 9.13
N GLY A 212 -6.79 -0.49 10.27
CA GLY A 212 -6.75 -1.09 11.59
C GLY A 212 -8.10 -1.70 12.00
N ARG A 213 -8.56 -2.73 11.27
CA ARG A 213 -9.78 -3.47 11.65
C ARG A 213 -9.55 -4.25 12.93
N ARG A 214 -10.34 -3.96 13.99
CA ARG A 214 -10.28 -4.63 15.30
C ARG A 214 -8.85 -4.83 15.82
N LEU A 215 -8.02 -3.79 15.75
CA LEU A 215 -6.68 -3.86 16.34
C LEU A 215 -6.81 -3.75 17.86
N GLU A 216 -6.33 -4.74 18.60
CA GLU A 216 -6.38 -4.70 20.06
C GLU A 216 -5.18 -4.00 20.67
N ARG A 217 -3.99 -4.25 20.11
CA ARG A 217 -2.71 -3.71 20.58
C ARG A 217 -1.89 -3.19 19.41
N PHE A 218 -1.05 -2.20 19.70
CA PHE A 218 -0.10 -1.65 18.75
C PHE A 218 1.28 -1.49 19.39
N SER A 219 2.35 -1.71 18.63
CA SER A 219 3.71 -1.55 19.13
C SER A 219 4.69 -1.20 18.01
N VAL A 220 5.92 -0.84 18.40
CA VAL A 220 7.04 -0.59 17.48
C VAL A 220 7.37 -1.80 16.59
N TYR A 221 7.00 -3.02 17.01
CA TYR A 221 7.20 -4.24 16.22
C TYR A 221 6.29 -4.34 14.99
N ALA A 222 5.35 -3.41 14.81
CA ALA A 222 4.52 -3.31 13.62
C ALA A 222 5.32 -3.04 12.32
N ARG A 223 6.52 -2.42 12.43
CA ARG A 223 7.45 -2.14 11.32
C ARG A 223 6.76 -1.57 10.06
N LEU A 224 6.06 -0.45 10.22
CA LEU A 224 5.23 0.13 9.16
C LEU A 224 6.06 0.53 7.94
N GLU A 225 7.31 0.95 8.14
CA GLU A 225 8.23 1.33 7.08
C GLU A 225 8.53 0.15 6.16
N ARG A 226 8.66 -1.07 6.72
CA ARG A 226 8.85 -2.27 5.90
C ARG A 226 7.64 -2.54 5.03
N MET A 227 6.43 -2.37 5.57
CA MET A 227 5.20 -2.56 4.81
C MET A 227 5.12 -1.56 3.64
N VAL A 228 5.41 -0.28 3.89
CA VAL A 228 5.46 0.75 2.85
C VAL A 228 6.53 0.42 1.81
N ARG A 229 7.72 -0.03 2.24
CA ARG A 229 8.81 -0.41 1.35
C ARG A 229 8.37 -1.48 0.36
N LEU A 230 7.73 -2.54 0.86
CA LEU A 230 7.24 -3.64 0.03
C LEU A 230 6.27 -3.15 -1.05
N LEU A 231 5.31 -2.29 -0.68
CA LEU A 231 4.39 -1.70 -1.67
C LEU A 231 5.05 -0.70 -2.62
N SER A 232 6.12 -0.02 -2.18
CA SER A 232 6.81 0.98 -3.01
C SER A 232 7.80 0.37 -4.00
N GLU A 233 8.39 -0.78 -3.66
CA GLU A 233 9.42 -1.45 -4.48
C GLU A 233 8.82 -2.51 -5.42
N HIS A 234 7.60 -3.00 -5.13
CA HIS A 234 6.95 -4.07 -5.88
C HIS A 234 5.63 -3.61 -6.48
N ASP A 235 5.62 -3.37 -7.79
CA ASP A 235 4.44 -2.92 -8.55
C ASP A 235 3.33 -4.00 -8.68
N ASP A 236 3.62 -5.25 -8.29
CA ASP A 236 2.74 -6.42 -8.30
C ASP A 236 2.09 -6.71 -6.94
N ILE A 237 2.39 -5.93 -5.91
CA ILE A 237 1.80 -6.07 -4.58
C ILE A 237 0.80 -4.93 -4.35
N ASP A 238 -0.48 -5.27 -4.23
CA ASP A 238 -1.53 -4.29 -3.97
C ASP A 238 -1.77 -4.07 -2.47
N ILE A 239 -1.49 -5.09 -1.66
CA ILE A 239 -1.84 -5.12 -0.25
C ILE A 239 -0.76 -5.85 0.53
N VAL A 240 -0.37 -5.32 1.68
CA VAL A 240 0.49 -6.04 2.64
C VAL A 240 -0.16 -6.10 4.02
N GLY A 241 -0.01 -7.25 4.68
CA GLY A 241 -0.47 -7.47 6.04
C GLY A 241 0.69 -7.94 6.92
N GLY A 242 0.58 -7.67 8.23
CA GLY A 242 1.47 -8.23 9.24
C GLY A 242 0.87 -9.44 9.92
N ALA A 243 1.70 -10.29 10.52
CA ALA A 243 1.26 -11.29 11.47
C ALA A 243 0.62 -10.59 12.68
N VAL A 244 -0.46 -11.18 13.21
CA VAL A 244 -1.16 -10.66 14.38
C VAL A 244 -0.98 -11.65 15.51
N ARG A 245 -0.62 -11.13 16.69
CA ARG A 245 -0.60 -11.91 17.91
C ARG A 245 -1.95 -11.77 18.60
N THR A 246 -2.58 -12.88 18.92
CA THR A 246 -3.82 -12.89 19.70
C THR A 246 -3.54 -12.56 21.18
N PRO A 247 -4.57 -12.18 21.95
CA PRO A 247 -4.41 -11.80 23.36
C PRO A 247 -3.86 -12.91 24.25
N ASP A 248 -4.13 -14.18 23.90
CA ASP A 248 -3.57 -15.38 24.53
C ASP A 248 -2.09 -15.63 24.17
N GLY A 249 -1.51 -14.79 23.30
CA GLY A 249 -0.12 -14.82 22.96
C GLY A 249 0.23 -15.77 21.81
N HIS A 250 -0.76 -16.34 21.12
CA HIS A 250 -0.49 -17.11 19.90
C HIS A 250 -0.28 -16.20 18.69
N TRP A 251 0.63 -16.59 17.80
CA TRP A 251 0.82 -15.90 16.52
C TRP A 251 -0.12 -16.52 15.49
N HIS A 252 -0.98 -15.70 14.92
CA HIS A 252 -1.72 -16.05 13.71
C HIS A 252 -0.99 -15.45 12.51
N MET A 253 -0.38 -16.33 11.73
CA MET A 253 0.16 -15.96 10.42
C MET A 253 -0.99 -15.81 9.45
N GLY A 254 -1.40 -14.57 9.21
CA GLY A 254 -2.31 -14.22 8.10
C GLY A 254 -1.59 -14.16 6.75
N CYS A 255 -0.43 -14.79 6.60
CA CYS A 255 0.33 -14.79 5.35
C CYS A 255 -0.26 -15.82 4.39
N TYR A 256 -1.29 -15.40 3.67
CA TYR A 256 -1.65 -16.05 2.41
C TYR A 256 -1.20 -15.13 1.29
N GLN A 257 -0.37 -15.64 0.38
CA GLN A 257 -0.19 -14.95 -0.88
C GLN A 257 -1.48 -15.18 -1.67
N SER A 258 -2.23 -14.10 -1.87
CA SER A 258 -3.46 -14.14 -2.64
C SER A 258 -3.26 -13.39 -3.94
N ALA A 259 -3.62 -14.02 -5.06
CA ALA A 259 -3.56 -13.40 -6.38
C ALA A 259 -4.98 -13.32 -6.93
N MET A 260 -5.39 -12.14 -7.37
CA MET A 260 -6.65 -11.96 -8.09
C MET A 260 -6.36 -11.91 -9.58
N ARG A 261 -6.80 -12.92 -10.32
CA ARG A 261 -6.73 -12.98 -11.80
C ARG A 261 -8.09 -13.39 -12.35
N ASN A 262 -8.59 -12.73 -13.39
CA ASN A 262 -9.87 -13.06 -14.04
C ASN A 262 -11.04 -13.21 -13.03
N TYR A 263 -11.19 -12.24 -12.13
CA TYR A 263 -12.21 -12.26 -11.06
C TYR A 263 -12.14 -13.45 -10.09
N THR A 264 -11.06 -14.24 -10.15
CA THR A 264 -10.82 -15.38 -9.27
C THR A 264 -9.72 -15.04 -8.30
N LEU A 265 -9.99 -15.26 -7.01
CA LEU A 265 -9.02 -15.09 -5.93
C LEU A 265 -8.41 -16.45 -5.60
N THR A 266 -7.13 -16.62 -5.90
CA THR A 266 -6.38 -17.83 -5.54
C THR A 266 -5.57 -17.58 -4.29
N TYR A 267 -5.49 -18.57 -3.40
CA TYR A 267 -4.66 -18.55 -2.21
C TYR A 267 -3.59 -19.62 -2.34
N THR A 268 -2.33 -19.25 -2.16
CA THR A 268 -1.23 -20.20 -2.02
C THR A 268 -0.66 -20.11 -0.62
N ASN A 269 -0.52 -21.25 0.06
CA ASN A 269 0.26 -21.33 1.28
C ASN A 269 1.73 -21.13 0.91
N SER A 270 2.35 -20.09 1.48
CA SER A 270 3.79 -19.83 1.38
C SER A 270 4.58 -20.75 2.29
#